data_AF-A0A950RME3-F1
#
_entry.id   AF-A0A950RME3-F1
#
_cell.length_a   1.000
_cell.length_b   1.000
_cell.length_c   1.000
_cell.angle_alpha   90.00
_cell.angle_beta   90.00
_cell.angle_gamma   90.00
#
_symmetry.space_group_name_H-M   'P 1'
#
loop_
_entity.id
_entity.type
_entity.pdbx_description
1 polymer ?
#
loop_
_entity_poly.entity_id
_entity_poly.type
_entity_poly.pdbx_seq_one_letter_code
_entity_poly.pdbx_strand_id
1 'polypeptide(L)'
;MSSASGTEPYVILIPVFNDWQATAMLLARLDRVLLENHFRARVLLIDDASTEPPPEHYLRAEFQALGPMEILELRRNLGHQRAIAIGLSYVQANLPCEAVVVMDGDGEDDPQDVPRLIRRFKQAGGNKIVFAQRRKRSESLVFQAFYFLYRVLHQLLTGAGINVGNFSIVPFEALHRLVGVAELWNHYAGAVFKARLPHDLLPTERARRLAGRPRMNFVGLVMHGLSAIAIQGDIVGVRLLVATTLVILTTLAGLLTVLGIRLGTHLAIPGWATYAAGLLLVLLFQAIMISFLFIFIILHNRQGANFLPIRDYHYFLLRIRNLPCQP
;
A
#
# COMPACT_ATOMS: atom_id res chain seq x y z
N MET A 1 42.09 8.74 6.37
CA MET A 1 42.21 7.34 5.91
C MET A 1 41.43 6.45 6.85
N SER A 2 40.25 6.02 6.42
CA SER A 2 39.55 4.84 6.94
C SER A 2 38.70 4.33 5.80
N SER A 3 39.28 3.43 5.02
CA SER A 3 38.61 2.65 3.98
C SER A 3 37.60 1.72 4.65
N ALA A 4 36.36 2.17 4.79
CA ALA A 4 35.25 1.27 5.06
C ALA A 4 35.04 0.39 3.82
N SER A 5 35.05 -0.92 4.03
CA SER A 5 34.81 -1.93 3.02
C SER A 5 33.48 -1.70 2.28
N GLY A 6 33.56 -1.22 1.04
CA GLY A 6 32.84 -1.67 -0.17
C GLY A 6 31.34 -2.01 -0.16
N THR A 7 30.53 -1.66 0.83
CA THR A 7 29.08 -1.87 0.78
C THR A 7 28.41 -0.63 0.21
N GLU A 8 27.71 -0.72 -0.94
CA GLU A 8 26.87 0.38 -1.37
C GLU A 8 25.84 0.70 -0.26
N PRO A 9 25.76 1.97 0.20
CA PRO A 9 24.92 2.31 1.35
C PRO A 9 23.42 2.24 1.05
N TYR A 10 23.01 2.22 -0.22
CA TYR A 10 21.60 2.25 -0.60
C TYR A 10 21.22 1.03 -1.43
N VAL A 11 19.99 0.56 -1.26
CA VAL A 11 19.36 -0.43 -2.13
C VAL A 11 18.15 0.21 -2.81
N ILE A 12 18.07 0.17 -4.12
CA ILE A 12 16.89 0.60 -4.88
C ILE A 12 16.04 -0.63 -5.19
N LEU A 13 14.89 -0.74 -4.54
CA LEU A 13 13.92 -1.81 -4.70
C LEU A 13 12.86 -1.40 -5.73
N ILE A 14 12.74 -2.19 -6.80
CA ILE A 14 11.82 -1.92 -7.91
C ILE A 14 10.99 -3.19 -8.21
N PRO A 15 9.68 -3.19 -7.95
CA PRO A 15 8.81 -4.26 -8.43
C PRO A 15 8.55 -4.11 -9.94
N VAL A 16 8.57 -5.24 -10.66
CA VAL A 16 8.43 -5.31 -12.12
C VAL A 16 7.40 -6.37 -12.49
N PHE A 17 6.47 -6.03 -13.41
CA PHE A 17 5.57 -6.99 -14.04
C PHE A 17 5.37 -6.62 -15.51
N ASN A 18 6.02 -7.35 -16.42
CA ASN A 18 6.00 -7.12 -17.87
C ASN A 18 6.34 -5.67 -18.30
N ASP A 19 7.10 -4.93 -17.49
CA ASP A 19 7.52 -3.55 -17.78
C ASP A 19 9.06 -3.45 -17.88
N TRP A 20 9.70 -4.52 -18.36
CA TRP A 20 11.15 -4.62 -18.50
C TRP A 20 11.76 -3.48 -19.34
N GLN A 21 11.09 -3.08 -20.41
CA GLN A 21 11.57 -2.00 -21.28
C GLN A 21 11.57 -0.64 -20.55
N ALA A 22 10.52 -0.34 -19.79
CA ALA A 22 10.45 0.89 -18.98
C ALA A 22 11.51 0.86 -17.88
N THR A 23 11.66 -0.29 -17.22
CA THR A 23 12.66 -0.51 -16.16
C THR A 23 14.09 -0.33 -16.71
N ALA A 24 14.37 -0.75 -17.95
CA ALA A 24 15.67 -0.54 -18.60
C ALA A 24 16.03 0.95 -18.73
N MET A 25 15.08 1.73 -19.26
CA MET A 25 15.25 3.17 -19.41
C MET A 25 15.38 3.86 -18.04
N LEU A 26 14.65 3.36 -17.04
CA LEU A 26 14.70 3.85 -15.67
C LEU A 26 16.09 3.65 -15.06
N LEU A 27 16.67 2.45 -15.18
CA LEU A 27 18.00 2.14 -14.64
C LEU A 27 19.09 3.00 -15.28
N ALA A 28 19.07 3.19 -16.60
CA ALA A 28 20.02 4.08 -17.27
C ALA A 28 19.92 5.54 -16.78
N ARG A 29 18.70 6.02 -16.48
CA ARG A 29 18.51 7.36 -15.91
C ARG A 29 18.95 7.43 -14.45
N LEU A 30 18.65 6.40 -13.66
CA LEU A 30 19.08 6.30 -12.26
C LEU A 30 20.60 6.31 -12.15
N ASP A 31 21.29 5.54 -12.99
CA ASP A 31 22.75 5.49 -13.01
C ASP A 31 23.36 6.88 -13.21
N ARG A 32 22.92 7.58 -14.27
CA ARG A 32 23.35 8.94 -14.56
C ARG A 32 23.07 9.90 -13.40
N VAL A 33 21.85 9.88 -12.87
CA VAL A 33 21.43 10.79 -11.79
C VAL A 33 22.21 10.53 -10.51
N LEU A 34 22.45 9.27 -10.15
CA LEU A 34 23.24 8.92 -8.96
C LEU A 34 24.71 9.31 -9.15
N LEU A 35 25.28 9.08 -10.33
CA LEU A 35 26.64 9.47 -10.67
C LEU A 35 26.85 10.99 -10.54
N GLU A 36 25.95 11.79 -11.13
CA GLU A 36 25.97 13.26 -11.05
C GLU A 36 25.85 13.78 -9.61
N ASN A 37 25.24 13.00 -8.71
CA ASN A 37 25.03 13.36 -7.30
C ASN A 37 26.01 12.65 -6.34
N HIS A 38 27.01 11.94 -6.86
CA HIS A 38 28.00 11.18 -6.09
C HIS A 38 27.39 10.15 -5.11
N PHE A 39 26.29 9.53 -5.52
CA PHE A 39 25.68 8.40 -4.80
C PHE A 39 25.94 7.09 -5.53
N ARG A 40 25.96 5.99 -4.78
CA ARG A 40 26.00 4.62 -5.31
C ARG A 40 24.93 3.78 -4.63
N ALA A 41 24.34 2.85 -5.37
CA ALA A 41 23.28 2.00 -4.86
C ALA A 41 23.27 0.62 -5.52
N ARG A 42 22.90 -0.42 -4.77
CA ARG A 42 22.50 -1.71 -5.32
C ARG A 42 21.11 -1.61 -5.91
N VAL A 43 20.79 -2.51 -6.82
CA VAL A 43 19.45 -2.60 -7.40
C VAL A 43 18.85 -3.96 -7.07
N LEU A 44 17.64 -3.95 -6.51
CA LEU A 44 16.85 -5.12 -6.24
C LEU A 44 15.58 -5.07 -7.09
N LEU A 45 15.51 -5.92 -8.11
CA LEU A 45 14.35 -6.06 -8.96
C LEU A 45 13.49 -7.21 -8.44
N ILE A 46 12.19 -6.97 -8.22
CA ILE A 46 11.24 -8.02 -7.85
C ILE A 46 10.36 -8.31 -9.06
N ASP A 47 10.64 -9.41 -9.76
CA ASP A 47 9.83 -9.86 -10.88
C ASP A 47 8.58 -10.58 -10.37
N ASP A 48 7.42 -9.92 -10.47
CA ASP A 48 6.11 -10.40 -10.04
C ASP A 48 5.50 -11.41 -11.03
N ALA A 49 6.32 -12.41 -11.38
CA ALA A 49 6.07 -13.46 -12.37
C ALA A 49 5.66 -12.90 -13.74
N SER A 50 6.52 -12.07 -14.32
CA SER A 50 6.35 -11.57 -15.69
C SER A 50 6.18 -12.72 -16.68
N THR A 51 5.29 -12.55 -17.65
CA THR A 51 5.06 -13.52 -18.74
C THR A 51 6.19 -13.49 -19.76
N GLU A 52 6.89 -12.37 -19.86
CA GLU A 52 8.05 -12.18 -20.73
C GLU A 52 9.31 -12.12 -19.87
N PRO A 53 10.40 -12.82 -20.26
CA PRO A 53 11.65 -12.73 -19.53
C PRO A 53 12.29 -11.34 -19.68
N PRO A 54 13.14 -10.92 -18.72
CA PRO A 54 13.95 -9.73 -18.89
C PRO A 54 14.81 -9.89 -20.16
N PRO A 55 14.89 -8.88 -21.05
CA PRO A 55 15.70 -8.97 -22.26
C PRO A 55 17.17 -9.25 -21.93
N GLU A 56 17.87 -10.11 -22.68
CA GLU A 56 19.27 -10.44 -22.34
C GLU A 56 20.22 -9.23 -22.38
N HIS A 57 19.94 -8.26 -23.25
CA HIS A 57 20.72 -7.00 -23.33
C HIS A 57 20.47 -6.07 -22.14
N TYR A 58 19.33 -6.20 -21.45
CA TYR A 58 18.98 -5.42 -20.25
C TYR A 58 19.86 -5.81 -19.05
N LEU A 59 20.28 -7.07 -18.98
CA LEU A 59 21.09 -7.63 -17.90
C LEU A 59 22.60 -7.42 -18.09
N ARG A 60 23.02 -6.83 -19.22
CA ARG A 60 24.43 -6.64 -19.60
C ARG A 60 24.85 -5.18 -19.72
N ALA A 61 23.96 -4.24 -19.39
CA ALA A 61 24.32 -2.82 -19.38
C ALA A 61 25.33 -2.53 -18.27
N GLU A 62 26.39 -1.81 -18.62
CA GLU A 62 27.39 -1.35 -17.66
C GLU A 62 26.89 -0.06 -16.98
N PHE A 63 26.84 -0.08 -15.65
CA PHE A 63 26.42 1.03 -14.82
C PHE A 63 27.59 1.48 -13.94
N GLN A 64 27.76 2.79 -13.76
CA GLN A 64 28.89 3.34 -13.00
C GLN A 64 28.55 3.63 -11.53
N ALA A 65 27.30 3.99 -11.27
CA ALA A 65 26.78 4.32 -9.95
C ALA A 65 25.84 3.24 -9.40
N LEU A 66 25.21 2.45 -10.27
CA LEU A 66 24.48 1.25 -9.86
C LEU A 66 25.45 0.08 -9.69
N GLY A 67 25.50 -0.47 -8.48
CA GLY A 67 26.33 -1.61 -8.11
C GLY A 67 25.69 -2.96 -8.49
N PRO A 68 25.98 -4.03 -7.74
CA PRO A 68 25.38 -5.35 -7.94
C PRO A 68 23.85 -5.28 -8.04
N MET A 69 23.33 -6.02 -9.01
CA MET A 69 21.89 -6.10 -9.28
C MET A 69 21.40 -7.52 -9.07
N GLU A 70 20.30 -7.65 -8.33
CA GLU A 70 19.65 -8.93 -8.04
C GLU A 70 18.21 -8.89 -8.55
N ILE A 71 17.79 -9.98 -9.20
CA ILE A 71 16.40 -10.20 -9.59
C ILE A 71 15.82 -11.32 -8.74
N LEU A 72 14.78 -11.01 -7.98
CA LEU A 72 13.95 -11.97 -7.27
C LEU A 72 12.76 -12.32 -8.13
N GLU A 73 12.75 -13.53 -8.66
CA GLU A 73 11.62 -14.02 -9.43
C GLU A 73 10.59 -14.67 -8.51
N LEU A 74 9.36 -14.18 -8.55
CA LEU A 74 8.27 -14.72 -7.76
C LEU A 74 7.63 -15.92 -8.48
N ARG A 75 7.12 -16.88 -7.70
CA ARG A 75 6.48 -18.11 -8.23
C ARG A 75 5.20 -17.86 -9.01
N ARG A 76 4.51 -16.74 -8.74
CA ARG A 76 3.26 -16.34 -9.36
C ARG A 76 3.07 -14.84 -9.21
N ASN A 77 2.18 -14.27 -10.02
CA ASN A 77 1.78 -12.88 -9.86
C ASN A 77 1.01 -12.71 -8.54
N LEU A 78 1.53 -11.87 -7.66
CA LEU A 78 0.98 -11.54 -6.34
C LEU A 78 0.42 -10.12 -6.31
N GLY A 79 0.90 -9.25 -7.19
CA GLY A 79 0.57 -7.85 -7.25
C GLY A 79 1.63 -6.97 -6.58
N HIS A 80 1.64 -5.71 -6.99
CA HIS A 80 2.67 -4.73 -6.69
C HIS A 80 3.00 -4.57 -5.19
N GLN A 81 1.99 -4.46 -4.31
CA GLN A 81 2.19 -4.27 -2.87
C GLN A 81 2.89 -5.48 -2.22
N ARG A 82 2.58 -6.70 -2.67
CA ARG A 82 3.20 -7.93 -2.16
C ARG A 82 4.63 -8.10 -2.66
N ALA A 83 4.90 -7.71 -3.90
CA ALA A 83 6.27 -7.66 -4.43
C ALA A 83 7.16 -6.72 -3.59
N ILE A 84 6.65 -5.53 -3.21
CA ILE A 84 7.36 -4.63 -2.28
C ILE A 84 7.58 -5.30 -0.93
N ALA A 85 6.54 -5.91 -0.34
CA ALA A 85 6.65 -6.58 0.96
C ALA A 85 7.71 -7.69 0.97
N ILE A 86 7.76 -8.50 -0.09
CA ILE A 86 8.75 -9.56 -0.27
C ILE A 86 10.15 -8.97 -0.43
N GLY A 87 10.31 -7.95 -1.27
CA GLY A 87 11.59 -7.30 -1.48
C GLY A 87 12.14 -6.67 -0.20
N LEU A 88 11.31 -5.97 0.59
CA LEU A 88 11.73 -5.38 1.86
C LEU A 88 12.13 -6.45 2.89
N SER A 89 11.40 -7.58 2.92
CA SER A 89 11.74 -8.72 3.78
C SER A 89 13.06 -9.37 3.36
N TYR A 90 13.29 -9.50 2.06
CA TYR A 90 14.55 -10.00 1.53
C TYR A 90 15.73 -9.07 1.84
N VAL A 91 15.58 -7.75 1.65
CA VAL A 91 16.62 -6.76 1.97
C VAL A 91 17.00 -6.86 3.45
N GLN A 92 15.99 -6.86 4.33
CA GLN A 92 16.21 -6.96 5.78
C GLN A 92 16.99 -8.21 6.18
N ALA A 93 16.77 -9.34 5.49
CA ALA A 93 17.42 -10.61 5.81
C ALA A 93 18.79 -10.79 5.14
N ASN A 94 19.05 -10.20 3.96
CA ASN A 94 20.19 -10.57 3.11
C ASN A 94 21.08 -9.40 2.69
N LEU A 95 20.57 -8.17 2.66
CA LEU A 95 21.25 -7.01 2.07
C LEU A 95 21.44 -5.88 3.10
N PRO A 96 22.43 -5.98 4.01
CA PRO A 96 22.72 -4.90 4.94
C PRO A 96 23.08 -3.63 4.17
N CYS A 97 22.41 -2.54 4.51
CA CYS A 97 22.56 -1.22 3.89
C CYS A 97 22.21 -0.11 4.90
N GLU A 98 22.40 1.15 4.53
CA GLU A 98 21.96 2.32 5.31
C GLU A 98 20.45 2.54 5.13
N ALA A 99 19.96 2.48 3.89
CA ALA A 99 18.55 2.69 3.57
C ALA A 99 18.12 2.04 2.24
N VAL A 100 16.82 1.79 2.11
CA VAL A 100 16.18 1.25 0.91
C VAL A 100 15.31 2.31 0.27
N VAL A 101 15.55 2.59 -1.01
CA VAL A 101 14.66 3.40 -1.84
C VAL A 101 13.67 2.46 -2.52
N VAL A 102 12.38 2.63 -2.24
CA VAL A 102 11.29 1.91 -2.92
C VAL A 102 10.78 2.80 -4.03
N MET A 103 10.72 2.33 -5.28
CA MET A 103 10.21 3.10 -6.42
C MET A 103 9.58 2.21 -7.50
N ASP A 104 8.67 2.77 -8.31
CA ASP A 104 8.00 2.05 -9.39
C ASP A 104 8.87 1.94 -10.65
N GLY A 105 8.78 0.80 -11.36
CA GLY A 105 9.57 0.51 -12.56
C GLY A 105 9.09 1.17 -13.88
N ASP A 106 7.92 1.82 -13.87
CA ASP A 106 7.30 2.39 -15.08
C ASP A 106 7.78 3.83 -15.40
N GLY A 107 8.51 4.45 -14.47
CA GLY A 107 9.08 5.79 -14.57
C GLY A 107 8.10 6.93 -14.30
N GLU A 108 6.96 6.66 -13.65
CA GLU A 108 6.12 7.71 -13.08
C GLU A 108 6.75 8.37 -11.84
N ASP A 109 7.61 7.64 -11.13
CA ASP A 109 8.49 8.18 -10.11
C ASP A 109 9.76 8.70 -10.79
N ASP A 110 10.06 10.00 -10.63
CA ASP A 110 11.20 10.63 -11.31
C ASP A 110 12.54 10.17 -10.67
N PRO A 111 13.49 9.61 -11.45
CA PRO A 111 14.83 9.31 -10.97
C PRO A 111 15.53 10.49 -10.29
N GLN A 112 15.27 11.73 -10.72
CA GLN A 112 15.85 12.95 -10.12
C GLN A 112 15.45 13.14 -8.65
N ASP A 113 14.35 12.55 -8.22
CA ASP A 113 13.88 12.62 -6.85
C ASP A 113 14.61 11.64 -5.93
N VAL A 114 15.29 10.61 -6.45
CA VAL A 114 16.05 9.65 -5.63
C VAL A 114 17.17 10.34 -4.83
N PRO A 115 18.06 11.16 -5.43
CA PRO A 115 19.02 11.95 -4.65
C PRO A 115 18.37 12.94 -3.68
N ARG A 116 17.19 13.49 -4.02
CA ARG A 116 16.46 14.40 -3.13
C ARG A 116 15.93 13.66 -1.89
N LEU A 117 15.40 12.45 -2.05
CA LEU A 117 15.00 11.57 -0.96
C LEU A 117 16.19 11.22 -0.07
N ILE A 118 17.32 10.81 -0.65
CA ILE A 118 18.55 10.49 0.10
C ILE A 118 19.02 11.71 0.93
N ARG A 119 19.08 12.89 0.32
CA ARG A 119 19.47 14.13 1.03
C ARG A 119 18.50 14.45 2.16
N ARG A 120 17.19 14.35 1.92
CA ARG A 120 16.17 14.64 2.94
C ARG A 120 16.22 13.65 4.10
N PHE A 121 16.47 12.38 3.80
CA PHE A 121 16.70 11.31 4.78
C PHE A 121 17.91 11.62 5.66
N LYS A 122 19.05 12.00 5.07
CA LYS A 122 20.24 12.42 5.83
C LYS A 122 19.97 13.64 6.70
N GLN A 123 19.31 14.66 6.15
CA GLN A 123 18.92 15.87 6.89
C GLN A 123 17.97 15.56 8.06
N ALA A 124 17.12 14.54 7.93
CA ALA A 124 16.21 14.10 8.99
C ALA A 124 16.89 13.24 10.06
N GLY A 125 18.22 13.04 9.99
CA GLY A 125 19.00 12.25 10.94
C GLY A 125 19.11 10.76 10.61
N GLY A 126 18.74 10.35 9.39
CA GLY A 126 18.91 8.97 8.92
C GLY A 126 18.03 7.92 9.59
N ASN A 127 17.00 8.35 10.34
CA ASN A 127 16.16 7.45 11.15
C ASN A 127 14.65 7.56 10.84
N LYS A 128 14.25 8.41 9.89
CA LYS A 128 12.86 8.58 9.47
C LYS A 128 12.65 8.06 8.06
N ILE A 129 11.47 7.48 7.81
CA ILE A 129 11.02 7.13 6.47
C ILE A 129 10.61 8.41 5.74
N VAL A 130 11.14 8.68 4.56
CA VAL A 130 10.75 9.86 3.79
C VAL A 130 9.93 9.43 2.58
N PHE A 131 8.66 9.81 2.53
CA PHE A 131 7.78 9.55 1.38
C PHE A 131 7.78 10.71 0.40
N ALA A 132 7.80 10.37 -0.89
CA ALA A 132 7.52 11.32 -1.95
C ALA A 132 6.00 11.60 -1.99
N GLN A 133 5.64 12.85 -1.68
CA GLN A 133 4.26 13.31 -1.69
C GLN A 133 3.96 14.02 -3.02
N ARG A 134 3.11 13.38 -3.82
CA ARG A 134 2.67 13.89 -5.13
C ARG A 134 1.87 15.19 -4.95
N ARG A 135 2.21 16.23 -5.71
CA ARG A 135 1.35 17.42 -5.86
C ARG A 135 0.07 17.07 -6.63
N LYS A 136 -1.06 17.70 -6.26
CA LYS A 136 -2.41 17.40 -6.78
C LYS A 136 -2.45 17.43 -8.31
N ARG A 137 -3.15 16.45 -8.88
CA ARG A 137 -3.37 16.27 -10.32
C ARG A 137 -4.64 16.98 -10.78
N SER A 138 -4.67 17.42 -12.04
CA SER A 138 -5.89 17.74 -12.77
C SER A 138 -6.49 16.45 -13.35
N GLU A 139 -7.46 15.86 -12.67
CA GLU A 139 -8.18 14.67 -13.15
C GLU A 139 -9.56 15.04 -13.69
N SER A 140 -10.17 14.13 -14.47
CA SER A 140 -11.50 14.36 -15.03
C SER A 140 -12.55 14.54 -13.93
N LEU A 141 -13.61 15.32 -14.20
CA LEU A 141 -14.66 15.64 -13.21
C LEU A 141 -15.30 14.39 -12.60
N VAL A 142 -15.50 13.32 -13.40
CA VAL A 142 -16.03 12.04 -12.93
C VAL A 142 -15.08 11.38 -11.92
N PHE A 143 -13.78 11.36 -12.22
CA PHE A 143 -12.79 10.82 -11.30
C PHE A 143 -12.74 11.62 -10.00
N GLN A 144 -12.81 12.96 -10.09
CA GLN A 144 -12.85 13.82 -8.91
C GLN A 144 -14.05 13.54 -8.01
N ALA A 145 -15.23 13.26 -8.58
CA ALA A 145 -16.43 12.93 -7.81
C ALA A 145 -16.29 11.59 -7.06
N PHE A 146 -15.87 10.52 -7.74
CA PHE A 146 -15.62 9.22 -7.10
C PHE A 146 -14.49 9.28 -6.07
N TYR A 147 -13.42 10.02 -6.38
CA TYR A 147 -12.31 10.22 -5.45
C TYR A 147 -12.74 11.03 -4.21
N PHE A 148 -13.61 12.02 -4.38
CA PHE A 148 -14.21 12.74 -3.26
C PHE A 148 -15.03 11.82 -2.37
N LEU A 149 -15.93 11.02 -2.95
CA LEU A 149 -16.72 10.04 -2.19
C LEU A 149 -15.83 9.04 -1.45
N TYR A 150 -14.80 8.50 -2.14
CA TYR A 150 -13.81 7.63 -1.52
C TYR A 150 -13.09 8.32 -0.36
N ARG A 151 -12.66 9.57 -0.52
CA ARG A 151 -11.99 10.32 0.56
C ARG A 151 -12.88 10.56 1.75
N VAL A 152 -14.16 10.90 1.53
CA VAL A 152 -15.14 11.06 2.61
C VAL A 152 -15.34 9.73 3.34
N LEU A 153 -15.55 8.63 2.59
CA LEU A 153 -15.73 7.30 3.16
C LEU A 153 -14.48 6.85 3.93
N HIS A 154 -13.30 7.02 3.34
CA HIS A 154 -12.03 6.71 3.98
C HIS A 154 -11.88 7.53 5.27
N GLN A 155 -12.07 8.84 5.24
CA GLN A 155 -11.96 9.67 6.44
C GLN A 155 -12.97 9.27 7.53
N LEU A 156 -14.21 8.96 7.14
CA LEU A 156 -15.25 8.53 8.07
C LEU A 156 -14.95 7.17 8.70
N LEU A 157 -14.39 6.23 7.93
CA LEU A 157 -14.11 4.86 8.39
C LEU A 157 -12.74 4.70 9.07
N THR A 158 -11.70 5.32 8.55
CA THR A 158 -10.31 5.17 9.00
C THR A 158 -9.89 6.34 9.90
N GLY A 159 -10.35 7.56 9.60
CA GLY A 159 -9.90 8.78 10.28
C GLY A 159 -8.46 9.18 9.94
N ALA A 160 -7.80 8.46 9.03
CA ALA A 160 -6.43 8.75 8.60
C ALA A 160 -6.43 9.27 7.15
N GLY A 161 -5.65 10.31 6.88
CA GLY A 161 -5.38 10.77 5.52
C GLY A 161 -4.08 10.16 4.99
N ILE A 162 -4.13 8.97 4.40
CA ILE A 162 -2.95 8.39 3.74
C ILE A 162 -2.89 8.97 2.32
N ASN A 163 -2.14 10.06 2.15
CA ASN A 163 -1.88 10.68 0.84
C ASN A 163 -0.39 10.54 0.48
N VAL A 164 0.11 9.31 0.49
CA VAL A 164 1.49 8.99 0.09
C VAL A 164 1.50 7.78 -0.84
N GLY A 165 2.34 7.84 -1.88
CA GLY A 165 2.59 6.71 -2.76
C GLY A 165 3.62 5.74 -2.16
N ASN A 166 4.07 4.78 -2.96
CA ASN A 166 5.11 3.83 -2.54
C ASN A 166 6.52 4.44 -2.64
N PHE A 167 6.69 5.48 -3.46
CA PHE A 167 7.98 6.11 -3.66
C PHE A 167 8.51 6.74 -2.36
N SER A 168 9.59 6.16 -1.83
CA SER A 168 10.10 6.51 -0.51
C SER A 168 11.51 6.02 -0.27
N ILE A 169 12.15 6.53 0.79
CA ILE A 169 13.38 5.99 1.35
C ILE A 169 13.14 5.53 2.79
N VAL A 170 13.57 4.31 3.11
CA VAL A 170 13.32 3.59 4.37
C VAL A 170 14.66 3.30 5.04
N PRO A 171 14.90 3.76 6.29
CA PRO A 171 16.09 3.36 7.04
C PRO A 171 16.14 1.84 7.23
N PHE A 172 17.31 1.23 7.08
CA PHE A 172 17.46 -0.22 7.24
C PHE A 172 17.00 -0.71 8.62
N GLU A 173 17.34 0.03 9.68
CA GLU A 173 16.91 -0.24 11.05
C GLU A 173 15.37 -0.27 11.21
N ALA A 174 14.65 0.54 10.42
CA ALA A 174 13.19 0.55 10.46
C ALA A 174 12.57 -0.70 9.83
N LEU A 175 13.30 -1.41 8.95
CA LEU A 175 12.82 -2.62 8.30
C LEU A 175 12.52 -3.72 9.31
N HIS A 176 13.37 -3.92 10.32
CA HIS A 176 13.17 -4.93 11.37
C HIS A 176 11.79 -4.86 12.02
N ARG A 177 11.26 -3.63 12.19
CA ARG A 177 9.91 -3.41 12.72
C ARG A 177 8.86 -3.52 11.63
N LEU A 178 9.13 -2.99 10.44
CA LEU A 178 8.16 -2.94 9.35
C LEU A 178 7.82 -4.33 8.79
N VAL A 179 8.81 -5.22 8.60
CA VAL A 179 8.57 -6.56 8.05
C VAL A 179 7.84 -7.49 9.01
N GLY A 180 7.77 -7.12 10.30
CA GLY A 180 6.96 -7.78 11.32
C GLY A 180 5.48 -7.36 11.32
N VAL A 181 5.09 -6.40 10.48
CA VAL A 181 3.71 -5.90 10.38
C VAL A 181 2.98 -6.65 9.28
N ALA A 182 1.95 -7.42 9.62
CA ALA A 182 1.20 -8.25 8.67
C ALA A 182 0.57 -7.42 7.51
N GLU A 183 0.16 -6.19 7.80
CA GLU A 183 -0.48 -5.30 6.82
C GLU A 183 0.45 -4.86 5.69
N LEU A 184 1.78 -4.99 5.87
CA LEU A 184 2.76 -4.73 4.82
C LEU A 184 2.46 -5.57 3.57
N TRP A 185 1.93 -6.78 3.74
CA TRP A 185 1.51 -7.65 2.64
C TRP A 185 0.43 -7.03 1.73
N ASN A 186 -0.46 -6.22 2.30
CA ASN A 186 -1.57 -5.65 1.56
C ASN A 186 -1.29 -4.22 1.11
N HIS A 187 -0.56 -3.46 1.92
CA HIS A 187 -0.32 -2.05 1.64
C HIS A 187 0.89 -1.51 2.41
N TYR A 188 1.95 -1.19 1.68
CA TYR A 188 3.22 -0.71 2.22
C TYR A 188 3.09 0.58 3.04
N ALA A 189 2.58 1.66 2.44
CA ALA A 189 2.53 2.94 3.17
C ALA A 189 1.66 2.85 4.44
N GLY A 190 0.48 2.22 4.38
CA GLY A 190 -0.36 2.07 5.56
C GLY A 190 0.23 1.15 6.64
N ALA A 191 1.06 0.17 6.29
CA ALA A 191 1.83 -0.59 7.26
C ALA A 191 2.84 0.29 8.02
N VAL A 192 3.48 1.25 7.34
CA VAL A 192 4.36 2.24 7.97
C VAL A 192 3.60 3.10 8.98
N PHE A 193 2.41 3.59 8.63
CA PHE A 193 1.56 4.34 9.57
C PHE A 193 1.08 3.48 10.75
N LYS A 194 0.68 2.23 10.48
CA LYS A 194 0.22 1.29 11.52
C LYS A 194 1.33 0.93 12.51
N ALA A 195 2.56 0.75 12.01
CA ALA A 195 3.75 0.52 12.82
C ALA A 195 4.19 1.74 13.64
N ARG A 196 3.56 2.92 13.42
CA ARG A 196 3.90 4.20 14.05
C ARG A 196 5.38 4.56 13.88
N LEU A 197 5.93 4.26 12.71
CA LEU A 197 7.32 4.59 12.40
C LEU A 197 7.44 6.10 12.11
N PRO A 198 8.52 6.75 12.56
CA PRO A 198 8.74 8.15 12.30
C PRO A 198 8.91 8.35 10.79
N HIS A 199 8.14 9.30 10.25
CA HIS A 199 8.15 9.58 8.82
C HIS A 199 8.15 11.08 8.54
N ASP A 200 8.52 11.41 7.31
CA ASP A 200 8.60 12.75 6.77
C ASP A 200 8.13 12.74 5.31
N LEU A 201 7.82 13.91 4.76
CA LEU A 201 7.28 14.07 3.42
C LEU A 201 8.18 14.98 2.57
N LEU A 202 8.43 14.55 1.33
CA LEU A 202 9.12 15.33 0.31
C LEU A 202 8.16 15.61 -0.85
N PRO A 203 7.81 16.88 -1.14
CA PRO A 203 6.96 17.20 -2.29
C PRO A 203 7.65 16.87 -3.62
N THR A 204 6.98 16.08 -4.46
CA THR A 204 7.45 15.67 -5.79
C THR A 204 6.36 15.85 -6.86
N GLU A 205 6.79 15.92 -8.11
CA GLU A 205 5.90 15.93 -9.28
C GLU A 205 5.94 14.54 -9.93
N ARG A 206 4.81 14.09 -10.48
CA ARG A 206 4.75 12.79 -11.16
C ARG A 206 5.34 12.93 -12.55
N ALA A 207 6.35 12.13 -12.86
CA ALA A 207 6.91 12.06 -14.21
C ALA A 207 5.95 11.34 -15.16
N ARG A 208 6.21 11.45 -16.47
CA ARG A 208 5.47 10.68 -17.48
C ARG A 208 6.07 9.29 -17.59
N ARG A 209 5.21 8.28 -17.65
CA ARG A 209 5.58 6.89 -17.91
C ARG A 209 6.48 6.79 -19.15
N LEU A 210 7.54 5.99 -19.04
CA LEU A 210 8.57 5.87 -20.08
C LEU A 210 8.11 5.02 -21.27
N ALA A 211 7.39 3.94 -21.01
CA ALA A 211 6.84 3.03 -22.03
C ALA A 211 5.62 2.26 -21.49
N GLY A 212 4.82 1.68 -22.39
CA GLY A 212 3.68 0.82 -22.03
C GLY A 212 2.37 1.56 -21.72
N ARG A 213 1.31 0.80 -21.43
CA ARG A 213 -0.06 1.29 -21.12
C ARG A 213 -0.42 1.06 -19.65
N PRO A 214 -1.28 1.91 -19.03
CA PRO A 214 -1.76 1.69 -17.67
C PRO A 214 -2.40 0.31 -17.54
N ARG A 215 -1.87 -0.53 -16.65
CA ARG A 215 -2.42 -1.88 -16.41
C ARG A 215 -3.49 -1.92 -15.32
N MET A 216 -3.59 -0.85 -14.51
CA MET A 216 -4.61 -0.78 -13.47
C MET A 216 -5.97 -0.44 -14.10
N ASN A 217 -6.86 -1.43 -14.14
CA ASN A 217 -8.25 -1.26 -14.56
C ASN A 217 -9.11 -0.70 -13.39
N PHE A 218 -10.37 -0.36 -13.68
CA PHE A 218 -11.30 0.20 -12.69
C PHE A 218 -11.49 -0.73 -11.48
N VAL A 219 -11.63 -2.04 -11.70
CA VAL A 219 -11.79 -3.04 -10.63
C VAL A 219 -10.56 -3.06 -9.72
N GLY A 220 -9.35 -3.06 -10.30
CA GLY A 220 -8.09 -2.99 -9.58
C GLY A 220 -7.97 -1.72 -8.75
N LEU A 221 -8.41 -0.58 -9.28
CA LEU A 221 -8.42 0.70 -8.55
C LEU A 221 -9.34 0.64 -7.33
N VAL A 222 -10.57 0.09 -7.48
CA VAL A 222 -11.51 -0.06 -6.37
C VAL A 222 -10.96 -1.03 -5.32
N MET A 223 -10.42 -2.17 -5.74
CA MET A 223 -9.81 -3.14 -4.83
C MET A 223 -8.61 -2.55 -4.08
N HIS A 224 -7.81 -1.70 -4.72
CA HIS A 224 -6.71 -1.00 -4.07
C HIS A 224 -7.22 -0.02 -3.01
N GLY A 225 -8.25 0.78 -3.33
CA GLY A 225 -8.88 1.70 -2.39
C GLY A 225 -9.50 0.99 -1.17
N LEU A 226 -10.18 -0.13 -1.40
CA LEU A 226 -10.74 -0.98 -0.34
C LEU A 226 -9.64 -1.62 0.52
N SER A 227 -8.53 -2.04 -0.10
CA SER A 227 -7.38 -2.61 0.62
C SER A 227 -6.74 -1.58 1.56
N ALA A 228 -6.72 -0.30 1.18
CA ALA A 228 -6.25 0.78 2.06
C ALA A 228 -7.13 0.95 3.31
N ILE A 229 -8.46 0.83 3.17
CA ILE A 229 -9.40 0.87 4.30
C ILE A 229 -9.21 -0.35 5.21
N ALA A 230 -8.97 -1.53 4.62
CA ALA A 230 -8.81 -2.79 5.35
C ALA A 230 -7.61 -2.81 6.32
N ILE A 231 -6.58 -1.99 6.09
CA ILE A 231 -5.42 -1.84 6.99
C ILE A 231 -5.85 -1.49 8.41
N GLN A 232 -6.89 -0.67 8.52
CA GLN A 232 -7.47 -0.21 9.78
C GLN A 232 -8.75 -0.96 10.12
N GLY A 233 -8.86 -2.23 9.72
CA GLY A 233 -10.05 -3.06 9.90
C GLY A 233 -10.61 -3.05 11.31
N ASP A 234 -9.77 -3.00 12.34
CA ASP A 234 -10.22 -2.89 13.74
C ASP A 234 -10.98 -1.59 14.02
N ILE A 235 -10.45 -0.45 13.57
CA ILE A 235 -11.05 0.88 13.77
C ILE A 235 -12.32 1.00 12.94
N VAL A 236 -12.24 0.62 11.67
CA VAL A 236 -13.37 0.60 10.73
C VAL A 236 -14.49 -0.26 11.30
N GLY A 237 -14.13 -1.41 11.86
CA GLY A 237 -15.08 -2.34 12.41
C GLY A 237 -15.78 -1.86 13.67
N VAL A 238 -15.04 -1.27 14.60
CA VAL A 238 -15.66 -0.62 15.79
C VAL A 238 -16.60 0.50 15.35
N ARG A 239 -16.21 1.34 14.39
CA ARG A 239 -17.09 2.42 13.90
C ARG A 239 -18.34 1.89 13.22
N LEU A 240 -18.22 0.82 12.43
CA LEU A 240 -19.37 0.17 11.79
C LEU A 240 -20.31 -0.43 12.84
N LEU A 241 -19.78 -1.05 13.90
CA LEU A 241 -20.57 -1.58 15.02
C LEU A 241 -21.29 -0.48 15.79
N VAL A 242 -20.66 0.67 16.01
CA VAL A 242 -21.32 1.83 16.62
C VAL A 242 -22.45 2.34 15.72
N ALA A 243 -22.21 2.42 14.41
CA ALA A 243 -23.22 2.85 13.44
C ALA A 243 -24.42 1.87 13.37
N THR A 244 -24.18 0.56 13.32
CA THR A 244 -25.27 -0.43 13.34
C THR A 244 -26.03 -0.42 14.66
N THR A 245 -25.35 -0.21 15.79
CA THR A 245 -25.99 -0.05 17.10
C THR A 245 -26.92 1.17 17.12
N LEU A 246 -26.47 2.31 16.57
CA LEU A 246 -27.32 3.49 16.45
C LEU A 246 -28.56 3.22 15.60
N VAL A 247 -28.41 2.55 14.45
CA VAL A 247 -29.54 2.16 13.58
C VAL A 247 -30.52 1.24 14.32
N ILE A 248 -30.02 0.28 15.11
CA ILE A 248 -30.84 -0.61 15.95
C ILE A 248 -31.65 0.22 16.95
N LEU A 249 -31.00 1.13 17.68
CA LEU A 249 -31.65 1.99 18.68
C LEU A 249 -32.72 2.89 18.06
N THR A 250 -32.42 3.53 16.92
CA THR A 250 -33.40 4.39 16.22
C THR A 250 -34.58 3.58 15.67
N THR A 251 -34.33 2.38 15.14
CA THR A 251 -35.39 1.50 14.64
C THR A 251 -36.27 0.99 15.77
N LEU A 252 -35.68 0.64 16.91
CA LEU A 252 -36.40 0.23 18.12
C LEU A 252 -37.25 1.38 18.68
N ALA A 253 -36.70 2.59 18.76
CA ALA A 253 -37.45 3.78 19.18
C ALA A 253 -38.63 4.08 18.24
N GLY A 254 -38.42 3.95 16.92
CA GLY A 254 -39.47 4.07 15.91
C GLY A 254 -40.57 3.02 16.11
N LEU A 255 -40.20 1.76 16.37
CA LEU A 255 -41.14 0.67 16.61
C LEU A 255 -41.98 0.92 17.88
N LEU A 256 -41.33 1.32 18.98
CA LEU A 256 -42.01 1.69 20.22
C LEU A 256 -42.98 2.87 20.01
N THR A 257 -42.60 3.84 19.18
CA THR A 257 -43.45 4.99 18.82
C THR A 257 -44.69 4.54 18.05
N VAL A 258 -44.53 3.69 17.02
CA VAL A 258 -45.65 3.14 16.24
C VAL A 258 -46.62 2.35 17.13
N LEU A 259 -46.08 1.52 18.03
CA LEU A 259 -46.88 0.76 18.99
C LEU A 259 -47.60 1.67 19.99
N GLY A 260 -46.90 2.68 20.52
CA GLY A 260 -47.47 3.67 21.44
C GLY A 260 -48.62 4.46 20.81
N ILE A 261 -48.47 4.93 19.58
CA ILE A 261 -49.54 5.61 18.84
C ILE A 261 -50.71 4.65 18.59
N ARG A 262 -50.44 3.42 18.16
CA ARG A 262 -51.49 2.45 17.86
C ARG A 262 -52.31 2.03 19.08
N LEU A 263 -51.67 1.91 20.24
CA LEU A 263 -52.32 1.51 21.49
C LEU A 263 -52.95 2.70 22.24
N GLY A 264 -52.37 3.90 22.10
CA GLY A 264 -52.81 5.10 22.82
C GLY A 264 -53.77 6.01 22.04
N THR A 265 -53.94 5.80 20.73
CA THR A 265 -54.82 6.66 19.90
C THR A 265 -55.77 5.83 19.03
N HIS A 266 -56.97 6.38 18.77
CA HIS A 266 -57.95 5.80 17.84
C HIS A 266 -57.74 6.28 16.40
N LEU A 267 -56.50 6.59 16.00
CA LEU A 267 -56.20 7.04 14.63
C LEU A 267 -56.65 5.96 13.63
N ALA A 268 -57.62 6.32 12.79
CA ALA A 268 -58.46 5.40 12.03
C ALA A 268 -57.94 5.05 10.63
N ILE A 269 -56.64 5.25 10.36
CA ILE A 269 -56.07 4.79 9.08
C ILE A 269 -55.98 3.25 9.17
N PRO A 270 -56.59 2.49 8.24
CA PRO A 270 -56.48 1.04 8.27
C PRO A 270 -55.06 0.58 7.89
N GLY A 271 -54.49 -0.37 8.64
CA GLY A 271 -53.27 -1.10 8.25
C GLY A 271 -51.93 -0.36 8.37
N TRP A 272 -51.88 0.98 8.48
CA TRP A 272 -50.61 1.73 8.51
C TRP A 272 -49.64 1.24 9.60
N ALA A 273 -50.15 0.99 10.81
CA ALA A 273 -49.32 0.58 11.95
C ALA A 273 -48.71 -0.80 11.71
N THR A 274 -49.45 -1.71 11.09
CA THR A 274 -48.97 -3.06 10.75
C THR A 274 -47.87 -3.01 9.70
N TYR A 275 -48.05 -2.22 8.62
CA TYR A 275 -47.01 -2.06 7.59
C TYR A 275 -45.75 -1.37 8.15
N ALA A 276 -45.92 -0.30 8.93
CA ALA A 276 -44.81 0.43 9.52
C ALA A 276 -44.04 -0.44 10.53
N ALA A 277 -44.74 -1.12 11.45
CA ALA A 277 -44.12 -2.02 12.41
C ALA A 277 -43.44 -3.21 11.73
N GLY A 278 -44.07 -3.80 10.71
CA GLY A 278 -43.49 -4.89 9.91
C GLY A 278 -42.19 -4.48 9.22
N LEU A 279 -42.17 -3.32 8.57
CA LEU A 279 -40.95 -2.80 7.93
C LEU A 279 -39.84 -2.53 8.95
N LEU A 280 -40.16 -1.89 10.08
CA LEU A 280 -39.19 -1.63 11.14
C LEU A 280 -38.65 -2.93 11.76
N LEU A 281 -39.47 -3.96 11.89
CA LEU A 281 -39.04 -5.27 12.40
C LEU A 281 -38.08 -5.96 11.43
N VAL A 282 -38.34 -5.91 10.12
CA VAL A 282 -37.42 -6.40 9.09
C VAL A 282 -36.09 -5.65 9.15
N LEU A 283 -36.11 -4.31 9.22
CA LEU A 283 -34.90 -3.49 9.33
C LEU A 283 -34.11 -3.80 10.61
N LEU A 284 -34.80 -3.96 11.74
CA LEU A 284 -34.20 -4.32 13.02
C LEU A 284 -33.49 -5.67 12.94
N PHE A 285 -34.17 -6.68 12.39
CA PHE A 285 -33.61 -8.02 12.22
C PHE A 285 -32.39 -8.01 11.29
N GLN A 286 -32.46 -7.30 10.16
CA GLN A 286 -31.32 -7.15 9.24
C GLN A 286 -30.12 -6.46 9.89
N ALA A 287 -30.35 -5.37 10.64
CA ALA A 287 -29.28 -4.66 11.33
C ALA A 287 -28.59 -5.52 12.39
N ILE A 288 -29.38 -6.30 13.17
CA ILE A 288 -28.84 -7.26 14.14
C ILE A 288 -28.03 -8.35 13.43
N MET A 289 -28.56 -8.96 12.36
CA MET A 289 -27.85 -10.00 11.60
C MET A 289 -26.53 -9.50 11.01
N ILE A 290 -26.51 -8.31 10.41
CA ILE A 290 -25.29 -7.69 9.89
C ILE A 290 -24.27 -7.46 11.01
N SER A 291 -24.72 -6.95 12.17
CA SER A 291 -23.85 -6.74 13.33
C SER A 291 -23.23 -8.05 13.83
N PHE A 292 -24.01 -9.12 13.94
CA PHE A 292 -23.51 -10.44 14.36
C PHE A 292 -22.51 -11.01 13.36
N LEU A 293 -22.85 -11.02 12.06
CA LEU A 293 -21.96 -11.49 11.01
C LEU A 293 -20.62 -10.75 11.05
N PHE A 294 -20.67 -9.43 11.25
CA PHE A 294 -19.49 -8.60 11.32
C PHE A 294 -18.60 -8.91 12.54
N ILE A 295 -19.20 -9.14 13.72
CA ILE A 295 -18.47 -9.59 14.92
C ILE A 295 -17.76 -10.92 14.65
N PHE A 296 -18.45 -11.90 14.05
CA PHE A 296 -17.84 -13.19 13.73
C PHE A 296 -16.70 -13.08 12.72
N ILE A 297 -16.82 -12.22 11.70
CA ILE A 297 -15.74 -11.95 10.76
C ILE A 297 -14.52 -11.37 11.48
N ILE A 298 -14.70 -10.40 12.38
CA ILE A 298 -13.59 -9.84 13.17
C ILE A 298 -12.95 -10.91 14.04
N LEU A 299 -13.74 -11.70 14.77
CA LEU A 299 -13.22 -12.75 15.64
C LEU A 299 -12.46 -13.82 14.84
N HIS A 300 -12.99 -14.21 13.68
CA HIS A 300 -12.33 -15.15 12.77
C HIS A 300 -10.99 -14.59 12.26
N ASN A 301 -10.97 -13.34 11.83
CA ASN A 301 -9.75 -12.68 11.36
C ASN A 301 -8.69 -12.54 12.47
N ARG A 302 -9.10 -12.47 13.74
CA ARG A 302 -8.15 -12.46 14.88
C ARG A 302 -7.59 -13.84 15.21
N GLN A 303 -8.28 -14.92 14.85
CA GLN A 303 -7.84 -16.30 15.07
C GLN A 303 -6.96 -16.84 13.93
N GLY A 304 -6.99 -16.20 12.76
CA GLY A 304 -6.13 -16.55 11.64
C GLY A 304 -4.66 -16.27 11.92
N ALA A 305 -3.78 -17.22 11.58
CA ALA A 305 -2.35 -16.95 11.49
C ALA A 305 -2.11 -16.01 10.30
N ASN A 306 -2.12 -14.70 10.57
CA ASN A 306 -1.86 -13.71 9.53
C ASN A 306 -0.50 -13.98 8.88
N PHE A 307 -0.46 -13.84 7.56
CA PHE A 307 0.79 -13.86 6.81
C PHE A 307 1.72 -12.80 7.41
N LEU A 308 2.94 -13.20 7.74
CA LEU A 308 3.98 -12.32 8.27
C LEU A 308 5.11 -12.23 7.26
N PRO A 309 5.35 -11.07 6.62
CA PRO A 309 6.38 -10.93 5.60
C PRO A 309 7.75 -11.46 6.04
N ILE A 310 8.19 -11.11 7.25
CA ILE A 310 9.46 -11.59 7.82
C ILE A 310 9.58 -13.12 7.88
N ARG A 311 8.47 -13.83 8.13
CA ARG A 311 8.44 -15.29 8.26
C ARG A 311 8.24 -15.97 6.91
N ASP A 312 7.31 -15.45 6.11
CA ASP A 312 6.66 -16.22 5.05
C ASP A 312 7.10 -15.81 3.62
N TYR A 313 7.90 -14.75 3.44
CA TYR A 313 8.26 -14.24 2.10
C TYR A 313 8.96 -15.29 1.22
N HIS A 314 9.79 -16.15 1.82
CA HIS A 314 10.61 -17.13 1.11
C HIS A 314 9.79 -18.18 0.35
N TYR A 315 8.55 -18.47 0.79
CA TYR A 315 7.65 -19.39 0.09
C TYR A 315 7.22 -18.88 -1.30
N PHE A 316 7.35 -17.58 -1.55
CA PHE A 316 6.95 -16.95 -2.81
C PHE A 316 8.11 -16.78 -3.79
N LEU A 317 9.35 -17.04 -3.35
CA LEU A 317 10.54 -16.95 -4.21
C LEU A 317 10.68 -18.22 -5.05
N LEU A 318 10.81 -18.03 -6.36
CA LEU A 318 11.13 -19.09 -7.33
C LEU A 318 12.65 -19.26 -7.43
N ARG A 319 13.36 -18.17 -7.72
CA ARG A 319 14.82 -18.12 -7.82
C ARG A 319 15.34 -16.70 -7.65
N ILE A 320 16.63 -16.60 -7.34
CA ILE A 320 17.36 -15.33 -7.27
C ILE A 320 18.40 -15.35 -8.38
N ARG A 321 18.40 -14.33 -9.23
CA ARG A 321 19.40 -14.15 -10.29
C ARG A 321 20.30 -12.98 -9.94
N ASN A 322 21.57 -13.28 -9.69
CA ASN A 322 22.61 -12.27 -9.55
C ASN A 322 23.08 -11.87 -10.94
N LEU A 323 23.07 -10.56 -11.22
CA LEU A 323 23.60 -10.04 -12.48
C LEU A 323 25.04 -9.60 -12.25
N PRO A 324 25.98 -10.05 -13.08
CA PRO A 324 27.36 -9.63 -12.96
C PRO A 324 27.46 -8.13 -13.27
N CYS A 325 27.79 -7.33 -12.27
CA CYS A 325 28.25 -5.97 -12.47
C CYS A 325 29.76 -6.09 -12.74
N GLN A 326 30.21 -5.82 -13.97
CA GLN A 326 31.65 -5.74 -14.24
C GLN A 326 32.20 -4.45 -13.60
N PRO A 327 33.32 -4.53 -12.86
CA PRO A 327 33.81 -3.45 -12.00
C PRO A 327 34.32 -2.22 -12.75
#